data_AF-A0A382H9A8-F1
#
_entry.id   AF-A0A382H9A8-F1
#
_cell.length_a   1.000
_cell.length_b   1.000
_cell.length_c   1.000
_cell.angle_alpha   90.00
_cell.angle_beta   90.00
_cell.angle_gamma   90.00
#
_symmetry.space_group_name_H-M   'P 1'
#
loop_
_entity.id
_entity.type
_entity.pdbx_description
1 polymer ?
#
loop_
_entity_poly.entity_id
_entity_poly.type
_entity_poly.pdbx_seq_one_letter_code
_entity_poly.pdbx_strand_id
1 'polypeptide(L)'
;MGLVCPRDGSALVSPEDSGRSTFSRLGVHHCDECSGMLLNADAALSVISRDKLHQMHESFEQDGAEVDLDCPLCDSRMRVREIVFTRLDDTEMDSLELDGCPTCSSFWFDAGEL
;
A
#
# COMPACT_ATOMS: atom_id res chain seq x y z
N MET A 1 3.00 18.91 -7.16
CA MET A 1 4.08 17.89 -7.17
C MET A 1 3.40 16.56 -7.42
N GLY A 2 3.79 15.80 -8.43
CA GLY A 2 3.23 14.46 -8.66
C GLY A 2 3.87 13.45 -7.71
N LEU A 3 3.16 12.36 -7.40
CA LEU A 3 3.72 11.25 -6.63
C LEU A 3 4.62 10.40 -7.54
N VAL A 4 5.67 9.83 -6.96
CA VAL A 4 6.63 8.97 -7.67
C VAL A 4 6.64 7.57 -7.09
N CYS A 5 6.93 6.59 -7.95
CA CYS A 5 7.09 5.20 -7.57
C CYS A 5 8.33 5.06 -6.66
N PRO A 6 8.21 4.41 -5.49
CA PRO A 6 9.34 4.21 -4.59
C PRO A 6 10.34 3.18 -5.11
N ARG A 7 9.93 2.31 -6.05
CA ARG A 7 10.78 1.24 -6.61
C ARG A 7 11.64 1.71 -7.79
N ASP A 8 11.08 2.51 -8.68
CA ASP A 8 11.71 2.87 -9.97
C ASP A 8 11.77 4.38 -10.25
N GLY A 9 11.15 5.21 -9.41
CA GLY A 9 11.14 6.67 -9.54
C GLY A 9 10.21 7.24 -10.61
N SER A 10 9.45 6.40 -11.32
CA SER A 10 8.49 6.84 -12.34
C SER A 10 7.33 7.63 -11.74
N ALA A 11 6.69 8.49 -12.52
CA ALA A 11 5.50 9.19 -12.08
C ALA A 11 4.35 8.19 -11.87
N LEU A 12 3.68 8.25 -10.71
CA LEU A 12 2.50 7.43 -10.45
C LEU A 12 1.31 7.96 -11.24
N VAL A 13 0.55 7.05 -11.81
CA VAL A 13 -0.73 7.34 -12.47
C VAL A 13 -1.80 7.53 -11.40
N SER A 14 -2.45 8.69 -11.45
CA SER A 14 -3.52 9.05 -10.52
C SER A 14 -4.74 8.12 -10.64
N PRO A 15 -5.53 7.98 -9.57
CA PRO A 15 -6.74 7.15 -9.57
C PRO A 15 -7.71 7.51 -10.71
N GLU A 16 -7.90 8.81 -10.99
CA GLU A 16 -8.74 9.33 -12.07
C GLU A 16 -8.22 9.02 -13.48
N ASP A 17 -6.90 8.98 -13.66
CA ASP A 17 -6.25 8.78 -14.96
C ASP A 17 -6.05 7.30 -15.30
N SER A 18 -6.23 6.41 -14.33
CA SER A 18 -6.08 4.96 -14.49
C SER A 18 -7.05 4.30 -15.48
N GLY A 19 -8.17 4.96 -15.80
CA GLY A 19 -9.27 4.35 -16.55
C GLY A 19 -9.97 3.19 -15.83
N ARG A 20 -9.59 2.90 -14.57
CA ARG A 20 -10.15 1.81 -13.75
C ARG A 20 -11.04 2.40 -12.67
N SER A 21 -12.35 2.19 -12.78
CA SER A 21 -13.33 2.73 -11.81
C SER A 21 -13.07 2.30 -10.37
N THR A 22 -12.47 1.14 -10.15
CA THR A 22 -12.06 0.67 -8.82
C THR A 22 -10.93 1.51 -8.25
N PHE A 23 -9.96 1.93 -9.07
CA PHE A 23 -8.80 2.70 -8.62
C PHE A 23 -9.24 4.10 -8.23
N SER A 24 -10.02 4.77 -9.09
CA SER A 24 -10.63 6.06 -8.77
C SER A 24 -11.51 5.99 -7.51
N ARG A 25 -12.22 4.87 -7.33
CA ARG A 25 -13.07 4.66 -6.15
C ARG A 25 -12.26 4.43 -4.89
N LEU A 26 -11.11 3.76 -4.94
CA LEU A 26 -10.31 3.43 -3.75
C LEU A 26 -9.13 4.37 -3.51
N GLY A 27 -8.96 5.38 -4.37
CA GLY A 27 -7.82 6.30 -4.32
C GLY A 27 -6.48 5.64 -4.61
N VAL A 28 -6.48 4.57 -5.42
CA VAL A 28 -5.27 3.79 -5.73
C VAL A 28 -4.47 4.50 -6.81
N HIS A 29 -3.24 4.87 -6.48
CA HIS A 29 -2.25 5.27 -7.48
C HIS A 29 -1.47 4.03 -7.90
N HIS A 30 -1.00 3.98 -9.15
CA HIS A 30 -0.23 2.84 -9.62
C HIS A 30 0.93 3.27 -10.53
N CYS A 31 1.95 2.42 -10.60
CA CYS A 31 3.05 2.58 -11.55
C CYS A 31 2.81 1.68 -12.76
N ASP A 32 2.92 2.21 -13.98
CA ASP A 32 2.82 1.39 -15.20
C ASP A 32 4.09 0.56 -15.47
N GLU A 33 5.24 0.98 -14.94
CA GLU A 33 6.54 0.33 -15.18
C GLU A 33 6.72 -0.92 -14.31
N CYS A 34 6.62 -0.78 -12.98
CA CYS A 34 6.72 -1.91 -12.06
C CYS A 34 5.38 -2.54 -11.68
N SER A 35 4.24 -2.02 -12.15
CA SER A 35 2.89 -2.50 -11.80
C SER A 35 2.54 -2.42 -10.30
N GLY A 36 3.32 -1.70 -9.49
CA GLY A 36 3.06 -1.50 -8.07
C GLY A 36 1.92 -0.52 -7.79
N MET A 37 1.33 -0.63 -6.60
CA MET A 37 0.15 0.13 -6.19
C MET A 37 0.36 0.81 -4.84
N LEU A 38 -0.02 2.08 -4.77
CA LEU A 38 -0.04 2.89 -3.55
C LEU A 38 -1.48 3.05 -3.05
N LEU A 39 -1.70 2.63 -1.81
CA LEU A 39 -2.94 2.82 -1.06
C LEU A 39 -2.69 3.74 0.13
N ASN A 40 -3.70 4.54 0.48
CA ASN A 40 -3.67 5.36 1.68
C ASN A 40 -5.01 5.25 2.42
N ALA A 41 -4.97 5.14 3.74
CA ALA A 41 -6.16 4.97 4.54
C ALA A 41 -7.15 6.14 4.44
N ASP A 42 -6.67 7.39 4.32
CA ASP A 42 -7.51 8.57 4.16
C ASP A 42 -8.20 8.63 2.79
N ALA A 43 -7.68 7.89 1.80
CA ALA A 43 -8.30 7.74 0.49
C ALA A 43 -9.37 6.64 0.44
N ALA A 44 -9.50 5.82 1.49
CA ALA A 44 -10.50 4.76 1.55
C ALA A 44 -11.92 5.33 1.75
N LEU A 45 -12.87 4.93 0.90
CA LEU A 45 -14.23 5.46 0.94
C LEU A 45 -15.07 4.99 2.12
N SER A 46 -14.83 3.78 2.62
CA SER A 46 -15.63 3.21 3.70
C SER A 46 -14.92 3.40 5.04
N VAL A 47 -15.68 3.79 6.05
CA VAL A 47 -15.17 3.92 7.43
C VAL A 47 -14.54 2.61 7.90
N ILE A 48 -15.16 1.48 7.59
CA ILE A 48 -14.65 0.15 7.95
C ILE A 48 -13.29 -0.09 7.31
N SER A 49 -13.12 0.23 6.02
CA SER A 49 -11.86 0.07 5.31
C SER A 49 -10.78 0.98 5.89
N ARG A 50 -11.12 2.25 6.14
CA ARG A 50 -10.19 3.21 6.75
C ARG A 50 -9.73 2.74 8.13
N ASP A 51 -10.66 2.35 9.00
CA ASP A 51 -10.34 1.90 10.35
C ASP A 51 -9.46 0.64 10.32
N LYS A 52 -9.72 -0.28 9.38
CA LYS A 52 -8.87 -1.47 9.17
C LYS A 52 -7.45 -1.10 8.71
N LEU A 53 -7.33 -0.16 7.78
CA LEU A 53 -6.04 0.32 7.29
C LEU A 53 -5.27 1.08 8.38
N HIS A 54 -5.96 1.85 9.23
CA HIS A 54 -5.32 2.48 10.40
C HIS A 54 -4.82 1.44 11.40
N GLN A 55 -5.61 0.41 11.70
CA GLN A 55 -5.16 -0.69 12.56
C GLN A 55 -3.94 -1.42 11.96
N MET A 56 -3.91 -1.62 10.64
CA MET A 56 -2.73 -2.17 9.98
C MET A 56 -1.52 -1.23 10.14
N HIS A 57 -1.72 0.08 9.95
CA HIS A 57 -0.68 1.09 10.08
C HIS A 57 -0.05 1.14 11.48
N GLU A 58 -0.87 1.06 12.54
CA GLU A 58 -0.37 1.00 13.94
C GLU A 58 0.67 -0.12 14.13
N SER A 59 0.55 -1.22 13.41
CA SER A 59 1.53 -2.31 13.46
C SER A 59 2.87 -1.91 12.82
N PHE A 60 2.85 -1.13 11.72
CA PHE A 60 4.05 -0.64 11.07
C PHE A 60 4.74 0.48 11.86
N GLU A 61 4.04 1.19 12.75
CA GLU A 61 4.69 2.17 13.65
C GLU A 61 5.70 1.51 14.59
N GLN A 62 5.42 0.28 15.04
CA GLN A 62 6.19 -0.40 16.09
C GLN A 62 7.01 -1.60 15.58
N ASP A 63 6.57 -2.22 14.48
CA ASP A 63 7.10 -3.49 13.98
C ASP A 63 7.38 -3.42 12.46
N GLY A 64 8.05 -4.45 11.93
CA GLY A 64 8.48 -4.55 10.53
C GLY A 64 9.95 -4.20 10.31
N ALA A 65 10.53 -4.78 9.26
CA ALA A 65 11.92 -4.52 8.89
C ALA A 65 12.01 -3.25 8.04
N GLU A 66 12.97 -2.37 8.34
CA GLU A 66 13.21 -1.20 7.50
C GLU A 66 13.69 -1.62 6.11
N VAL A 67 13.07 -1.05 5.07
CA VAL A 67 13.46 -1.28 3.68
C VAL A 67 14.01 -0.01 3.05
N ASP A 68 14.73 -0.18 1.95
CA ASP A 68 15.27 0.92 1.17
C ASP A 68 14.22 1.55 0.24
N LEU A 69 13.08 1.96 0.82
CA LEU A 69 11.99 2.62 0.14
C LEU A 69 11.51 3.82 0.93
N ASP A 70 11.32 4.93 0.22
CA ASP A 70 10.77 6.14 0.79
C ASP A 70 9.29 6.25 0.42
N CYS A 71 8.46 6.60 1.41
CA CYS A 71 7.03 6.75 1.21
C CYS A 71 6.73 7.87 0.20
N PRO A 72 5.98 7.60 -0.89
CA PRO A 72 5.66 8.63 -1.89
C PRO A 72 4.87 9.83 -1.37
N LEU A 73 4.22 9.72 -0.20
CA LEU A 73 3.37 10.76 0.38
C LEU A 73 4.07 11.66 1.40
N CYS A 74 5.05 11.12 2.14
CA CYS A 74 5.67 11.85 3.26
C CYS A 74 7.19 11.61 3.40
N ASP A 75 7.81 10.95 2.44
CA ASP A 75 9.26 10.70 2.33
C ASP A 75 9.87 9.92 3.52
N SER A 76 9.05 9.34 4.40
CA SER A 76 9.51 8.52 5.51
C SER A 76 9.90 7.13 5.04
N ARG A 77 10.90 6.52 5.67
CA ARG A 77 11.34 5.15 5.35
C ARG A 77 10.24 4.14 5.63
N MET A 78 9.90 3.36 4.61
CA MET A 78 8.89 2.32 4.72
C MET A 78 9.45 1.10 5.44
N ARG A 79 8.54 0.28 5.96
CA ARG A 79 8.87 -1.00 6.60
C ARG A 79 8.12 -2.11 5.90
N VAL A 80 8.76 -3.26 5.75
CA VAL A 80 8.17 -4.45 5.16
C VAL A 80 7.71 -5.42 6.23
N ARG A 81 6.56 -6.05 6.00
CA ARG A 81 6.02 -7.13 6.83
C ARG A 81 5.39 -8.20 5.96
N GLU A 82 5.56 -9.44 6.39
CA GLU A 82 4.88 -10.59 5.80
C GLU A 82 3.52 -10.79 6.50
N ILE A 83 2.45 -10.73 5.72
CA ILE A 83 1.07 -10.88 6.19
C ILE A 83 0.56 -12.25 5.76
N VAL A 84 0.35 -13.13 6.73
CA VAL A 84 -0.26 -14.44 6.51
C VAL A 84 -1.76 -14.34 6.74
N PHE A 85 -2.53 -14.71 5.73
CA PHE A 85 -3.97 -14.82 5.86
C PHE A 85 -4.35 -16.29 6.10
N THR A 86 -5.02 -16.56 7.21
CA THR A 86 -5.60 -17.88 7.48
C THR A 86 -7.02 -17.92 6.92
N ARG A 87 -7.34 -18.94 6.13
CA ARG A 87 -8.73 -19.18 5.74
C ARG A 87 -9.55 -19.67 6.93
N LEU A 88 -10.87 -19.55 6.82
CA LEU A 88 -11.82 -20.03 7.84
C LEU A 88 -11.80 -21.56 8.03
N ASP A 89 -11.19 -22.30 7.10
CA ASP A 89 -10.98 -23.75 7.17
C ASP A 89 -9.58 -24.11 7.74
N ASP A 90 -8.91 -23.16 8.39
CA ASP A 90 -7.56 -23.27 8.96
C ASP A 90 -6.48 -23.64 7.92
N THR A 91 -6.75 -23.48 6.62
CA THR A 91 -5.73 -23.59 5.59
C THR A 91 -4.97 -22.26 5.49
N GLU A 92 -3.64 -22.34 5.53
CA GLU A 92 -2.77 -21.17 5.32
C GLU A 92 -2.83 -20.77 3.84
N MET A 93 -3.07 -19.47 3.59
CA MET A 93 -2.86 -18.91 2.26
C MET A 93 -1.41 -18.50 2.09
N ASP A 94 -1.01 -18.31 0.83
CA ASP A 94 0.27 -17.70 0.51
C ASP A 94 0.40 -16.36 1.25
N SER A 95 1.58 -16.15 1.82
CA SER A 95 1.90 -14.92 2.51
C SER A 95 2.01 -13.76 1.53
N LEU A 96 1.57 -12.59 1.97
CA LEU A 96 1.64 -11.35 1.24
C LEU A 96 2.71 -10.46 1.86
N GLU A 97 3.73 -10.09 1.10
CA GLU A 97 4.62 -9.02 1.51
C GLU A 97 3.89 -7.68 1.38
N LEU A 98 4.01 -6.83 2.40
CA LEU A 98 3.38 -5.51 2.40
C LEU A 98 4.35 -4.48 2.96
N ASP A 99 4.59 -3.44 2.17
CA ASP A 99 5.35 -2.27 2.59
C ASP A 99 4.41 -1.23 3.19
N GLY A 100 4.60 -0.89 4.46
CA GLY A 100 3.82 0.11 5.18
C GLY A 100 4.67 1.30 5.60
N CYS A 101 4.14 2.50 5.40
CA CYS A 101 4.72 3.70 5.98
C CYS A 101 4.40 3.79 7.48
N PRO A 102 5.41 3.94 8.35
CA PRO A 102 5.21 4.08 9.80
C PRO A 102 4.72 5.48 10.21
N THR A 103 4.37 6.37 9.27
CA THR A 103 4.02 7.77 9.59
C THR A 103 2.69 8.27 9.03
N CYS A 104 2.23 7.79 7.86
CA CYS A 104 1.07 8.39 7.17
C CYS A 104 0.01 7.40 6.68
N SER A 105 -0.06 6.20 7.28
CA SER A 105 -1.09 5.19 6.93
C SER A 105 -1.14 4.82 5.44
N SER A 106 0.01 4.85 4.77
CA SER A 106 0.14 4.45 3.37
C SER A 106 0.83 3.10 3.23
N PHE A 107 0.44 2.39 2.19
CA PHE A 107 0.87 1.04 1.89
C PHE A 107 1.25 0.93 0.43
N TRP A 108 2.33 0.22 0.16
CA TRP A 108 2.79 -0.12 -1.17
C TRP A 108 2.69 -1.63 -1.37
N PHE A 109 2.10 -2.02 -2.51
CA PHE A 109 2.02 -3.39 -2.98
C PHE A 109 2.84 -3.50 -4.26
N ASP A 110 3.72 -4.48 -4.34
CA ASP A 110 4.46 -4.80 -5.55
C ASP A 110 3.63 -5.62 -6.56
N ALA A 111 4.19 -5.84 -7.74
CA ALA A 111 3.52 -6.61 -8.79
C ALA A 111 3.25 -8.06 -8.35
N GLY A 112 2.01 -8.51 -8.52
CA GLY A 112 1.60 -9.89 -8.24
C GLY A 112 1.20 -10.15 -6.79
N GLU A 113 1.16 -9.10 -5.97
CA GLU A 113 0.77 -9.15 -4.56
C GLU A 113 -0.75 -8.95 -4.32
N LEU A 114 -1.55 -8.78 -5.40
CA LEU A 114 -3.01 -8.65 -5.36
C LEU A 114 -3.72 -9.50 -6.43
#